data_AF-J9SHD4-F1
#
_entry.id   AF-J9SHD4-F1
#
_cell.length_a   1.000
_cell.length_b   1.000
_cell.length_c   1.000
_cell.angle_alpha   90.00
_cell.angle_beta   90.00
_cell.angle_gamma   90.00
#
_symmetry.space_group_name_H-M   'P 1'
#
loop_
_entity.id
_entity.type
_entity.pdbx_description
1 polymer ?
#
loop_
_entity_poly.entity_id
_entity_poly.type
_entity_poly.pdbx_seq_one_letter_code
_entity_poly.pdbx_strand_id
1 'polypeptide(L)'
;MDVSLSVWLITCAVIVGLFVFDFFTHVRVPHAPSLKESGIWSAVYISIAILFGLFVWWQWGSTYGGEYFAGYVTEKALSVDNLFVFVIIMAKFAVPKEYQQKVLLLGILMALVMRGIFIAVGAAAINAYSWVFYLFGAFLIFTAVKLLRESDDPVEHEEDRETRLERFVKRYLRTHDSYDGDKLFTRVNGKRLATPMLMVLIVIGFTDILFALDSIPAIYGLTSEPYLVFTANAFALMGLRQLFFLIGGLLDRLVYLSIGLSIILAFIGVKLVLHALHENTLSFINGGEHVAVPEISTGLSLSVILGVLVITTVASLIKSRGAAEAPQVDSADDSTDAPAPKSKDV
;
A
#
# COMPACT_ATOMS: atom_id res chain seq x y z
N MET A 1 18.92 0.51 19.08
CA MET A 1 17.78 0.50 20.02
C MET A 1 17.66 -0.90 20.61
N ASP A 2 17.83 -1.08 21.92
CA ASP A 2 17.62 -2.40 22.54
C ASP A 2 16.13 -2.60 22.84
N VAL A 3 15.46 -3.39 22.00
CA VAL A 3 14.06 -3.76 22.18
C VAL A 3 13.98 -5.15 22.76
N SER A 4 13.47 -5.27 23.98
CA SER A 4 13.31 -6.57 24.63
C SER A 4 12.32 -7.46 23.87
N LEU A 5 12.51 -8.78 23.96
CA LEU A 5 11.56 -9.74 23.39
C LEU A 5 10.13 -9.53 23.95
N SER A 6 10.00 -9.10 25.20
CA SER A 6 8.69 -8.79 25.79
C SER A 6 7.98 -7.64 25.07
N VAL A 7 8.68 -6.58 24.69
CA VAL A 7 8.10 -5.47 23.94
C VAL A 7 7.65 -5.93 22.56
N TRP A 8 8.46 -6.72 21.87
CA TRP A 8 8.07 -7.35 20.60
C TRP A 8 6.81 -8.19 20.73
N LEU A 9 6.75 -9.09 21.71
CA LEU A 9 5.59 -9.96 21.94
C LEU A 9 4.33 -9.17 22.28
N ILE A 10 4.44 -8.15 23.14
CA ILE A 10 3.31 -7.27 23.48
C ILE A 10 2.81 -6.53 22.24
N THR A 11 3.72 -5.94 21.47
CA THR A 11 3.35 -5.19 20.25
C THR A 11 2.69 -6.10 19.21
N CYS A 12 3.24 -7.28 18.96
CA CYS A 12 2.61 -8.28 18.09
C CYS A 12 1.23 -8.70 18.62
N ALA A 13 1.08 -8.92 19.93
CA ALA A 13 -0.21 -9.25 20.54
C ALA A 13 -1.23 -8.12 20.39
N VAL A 14 -0.81 -6.86 20.54
CA VAL A 14 -1.66 -5.67 20.30
C VAL A 14 -2.09 -5.61 18.84
N ILE A 15 -1.15 -5.75 17.89
CA ILE A 15 -1.45 -5.72 16.45
C ILE A 15 -2.43 -6.85 16.09
N VAL A 16 -2.15 -8.08 16.50
CA VAL A 16 -3.05 -9.23 16.27
C VAL A 16 -4.40 -9.00 16.93
N GLY A 17 -4.42 -8.47 18.15
CA GLY A 17 -5.65 -8.10 18.85
C GLY A 17 -6.49 -7.07 18.08
N LEU A 18 -5.85 -6.06 17.49
CA LEU A 18 -6.51 -5.08 16.63
C LEU A 18 -7.07 -5.73 15.36
N PHE A 19 -6.35 -6.64 14.70
CA PHE A 19 -6.87 -7.39 13.55
C PHE A 19 -8.05 -8.29 13.91
N VAL A 20 -7.96 -8.99 15.05
CA VAL A 20 -9.06 -9.83 15.56
C VAL A 20 -10.28 -8.97 15.83
N PHE A 21 -10.09 -7.84 16.53
CA PHE A 21 -11.15 -6.87 16.77
C PHE A 21 -11.78 -6.39 15.45
N ASP A 22 -10.96 -6.00 14.48
CA ASP A 22 -11.39 -5.50 13.18
C ASP A 22 -12.19 -6.56 12.38
N PHE A 23 -11.78 -7.84 12.45
CA PHE A 23 -12.51 -8.95 11.85
C PHE A 23 -13.90 -9.13 12.48
N PHE A 24 -13.96 -9.20 13.82
CA PHE A 24 -15.22 -9.46 14.53
C PHE A 24 -16.22 -8.32 14.44
N THR A 25 -15.75 -7.08 14.42
CA THR A 25 -16.61 -5.89 14.43
C THR A 25 -17.08 -5.49 13.03
N HIS A 26 -16.26 -5.68 12.00
CA HIS A 26 -16.55 -5.12 10.69
C HIS A 26 -16.62 -6.12 9.54
N VAL A 27 -15.98 -7.30 9.64
CA VAL A 27 -15.94 -8.28 8.52
C VAL A 27 -16.88 -9.44 8.74
N ARG A 28 -17.23 -9.75 10.00
CA ARG A 28 -18.11 -10.87 10.34
C ARG A 28 -19.47 -10.80 9.64
N VAL A 29 -19.98 -9.61 9.38
CA VAL A 29 -21.21 -9.42 8.62
C VAL A 29 -20.92 -8.53 7.41
N PRO A 30 -21.00 -9.07 6.18
CA PRO A 30 -20.70 -8.31 4.96
C PRO A 30 -21.59 -7.09 4.81
N HIS A 31 -21.02 -5.89 4.81
CA HIS A 31 -21.72 -4.64 4.52
C HIS A 31 -20.78 -3.63 3.87
N ALA A 32 -21.32 -2.69 3.10
CA ALA A 32 -20.55 -1.54 2.64
C ALA A 32 -20.53 -0.45 3.74
N PRO A 33 -19.37 -0.02 4.27
CA PRO A 33 -19.29 1.03 5.28
C PRO A 33 -19.84 2.35 4.77
N SER A 34 -20.43 3.12 5.68
CA SER A 34 -20.74 4.52 5.38
C SER A 34 -19.46 5.38 5.40
N LEU A 35 -19.49 6.54 4.72
CA LEU A 35 -18.37 7.51 4.76
C LEU A 35 -18.09 8.01 6.19
N LYS A 36 -19.13 8.23 6.99
CA LYS A 36 -18.99 8.67 8.39
C LYS A 36 -18.30 7.63 9.25
N GLU A 37 -18.74 6.38 9.14
CA GLU A 37 -18.12 5.24 9.82
C GLU A 37 -16.64 5.09 9.42
N SER A 38 -16.37 5.12 8.11
CA SER A 38 -14.99 5.03 7.58
C SER A 38 -14.10 6.17 8.09
N GLY A 39 -14.62 7.40 8.15
CA GLY A 39 -13.90 8.55 8.68
C GLY A 39 -13.57 8.44 10.16
N ILE A 40 -14.54 8.01 10.98
CA ILE A 40 -14.34 7.81 12.42
C ILE A 40 -13.28 6.74 12.67
N TRP A 41 -13.41 5.58 12.04
CA TRP A 41 -12.46 4.49 12.23
C TRP A 41 -11.07 4.81 11.69
N SER A 42 -10.97 5.53 10.58
CA SER A 42 -9.69 6.05 10.09
C SER A 42 -9.02 6.95 11.13
N ALA A 43 -9.77 7.88 11.73
CA ALA A 43 -9.26 8.75 12.79
C ALA A 43 -8.82 7.97 14.03
N VAL A 44 -9.54 6.91 14.41
CA VAL A 44 -9.16 6.01 15.52
C VAL A 44 -7.82 5.34 15.24
N TYR A 45 -7.65 4.71 14.07
CA TYR A 45 -6.39 4.03 13.73
C TYR A 45 -5.21 4.99 13.62
N ILE A 46 -5.43 6.18 13.04
CA ILE A 46 -4.40 7.24 13.01
C ILE A 46 -4.03 7.67 14.44
N SER A 47 -5.02 7.83 15.32
CA SER A 47 -4.76 8.21 16.72
C SER A 47 -3.95 7.14 17.45
N ILE A 48 -4.26 5.86 17.24
CA ILE A 48 -3.48 4.74 17.81
C ILE A 48 -2.02 4.80 17.31
N ALA A 49 -1.81 5.01 16.01
CA ALA A 49 -0.48 5.13 15.42
C ALA A 49 0.31 6.31 16.00
N ILE A 50 -0.35 7.46 16.21
CA ILE A 50 0.27 8.65 16.82
C ILE A 50 0.62 8.37 18.30
N LEU A 51 -0.31 7.79 19.07
CA LEU A 51 -0.07 7.43 20.46
C LEU A 51 1.11 6.46 20.60
N PHE A 52 1.22 5.49 19.70
CA PHE A 52 2.37 4.59 19.66
C PHE A 52 3.67 5.34 19.34
N GLY A 53 3.66 6.28 18.40
CA GLY A 53 4.83 7.12 18.10
C GLY A 53 5.26 8.01 19.27
N LEU A 54 4.29 8.55 20.02
CA LEU A 54 4.57 9.29 21.26
C LEU A 54 5.14 8.39 22.35
N PHE A 55 4.66 7.14 22.45
CA PHE A 55 5.26 6.14 23.32
C PHE A 55 6.72 5.84 22.93
N VAL A 56 7.00 5.65 21.63
CA VAL A 56 8.38 5.45 21.13
C VAL A 56 9.26 6.65 21.50
N TRP A 57 8.75 7.87 21.28
CA TRP A 57 9.46 9.10 21.63
C TRP A 57 9.77 9.15 23.13
N TRP A 58 8.79 8.85 23.99
CA TRP A 58 8.98 8.87 25.43
C TRP A 58 9.95 7.79 25.92
N GLN A 59 9.88 6.58 25.36
CA GLN A 59 10.65 5.43 25.82
C GLN A 59 12.10 5.41 25.30
N TRP A 60 12.32 5.79 24.04
CA TRP A 60 13.64 5.70 23.40
C TRP A 60 14.19 7.07 22.95
N GLY A 61 13.43 8.15 23.09
CA GLY A 61 13.87 9.51 22.80
C GLY A 61 13.41 10.05 21.45
N SER A 62 13.70 11.34 21.21
CA SER A 62 13.23 12.08 20.04
C SER A 62 13.78 11.55 18.71
N THR A 63 14.98 10.96 18.69
CA THR A 63 15.58 10.39 17.48
C THR A 63 14.71 9.26 16.93
N TYR A 64 14.48 8.22 17.74
CA TYR A 64 13.66 7.07 17.34
C TYR A 64 12.17 7.43 17.18
N GLY A 65 11.67 8.40 17.96
CA GLY A 65 10.33 8.95 17.74
C GLY A 65 10.19 9.60 16.36
N GLY A 66 11.17 10.42 15.97
CA GLY A 66 11.22 11.05 14.65
C GLY A 66 11.35 10.04 13.51
N GLU A 67 12.18 9.01 13.69
CA GLU A 67 12.32 7.88 12.76
C GLU A 67 11.01 7.12 12.58
N TYR A 68 10.31 6.81 13.68
CA TYR A 68 8.99 6.17 13.62
C TYR A 68 8.00 7.03 12.85
N PHE A 69 7.89 8.33 13.14
CA PHE A 69 6.94 9.19 12.44
C PHE A 69 7.29 9.37 10.96
N ALA A 70 8.58 9.48 10.62
CA ALA A 70 9.04 9.52 9.24
C ALA A 70 8.70 8.22 8.50
N GLY A 71 8.98 7.07 9.11
CA GLY A 71 8.59 5.77 8.59
C GLY A 71 7.08 5.65 8.42
N TYR A 72 6.30 5.96 9.46
CA TYR A 72 4.84 5.86 9.45
C TYR A 72 4.20 6.72 8.37
N VAL A 73 4.60 7.99 8.22
CA VAL A 73 4.05 8.87 7.19
C VAL A 73 4.41 8.37 5.79
N THR A 74 5.66 7.93 5.60
CA THR A 74 6.13 7.39 4.31
C THR A 74 5.37 6.13 3.93
N GLU A 75 5.27 5.17 4.85
CA GLU A 75 4.51 3.93 4.67
C GLU A 75 3.02 4.22 4.46
N LYS A 76 2.44 5.20 5.16
CA LYS A 76 1.03 5.57 4.98
C LYS A 76 0.78 6.13 3.59
N ALA A 77 1.67 6.98 3.10
CA ALA A 77 1.58 7.54 1.75
C ALA A 77 1.73 6.47 0.67
N LEU A 78 2.75 5.60 0.79
CA LEU A 78 2.94 4.47 -0.13
C LEU A 78 1.78 3.48 -0.08
N SER A 79 1.17 3.26 1.10
CA SER A 79 0.01 2.39 1.23
C SER A 79 -1.23 2.92 0.50
N VAL A 80 -1.37 4.24 0.30
CA VAL A 80 -2.48 4.82 -0.48
C VAL A 80 -2.33 4.49 -1.97
N ASP A 81 -1.11 4.47 -2.48
CA ASP A 81 -0.81 3.99 -3.85
C ASP A 81 -1.16 2.51 -4.00
N ASN A 82 -0.79 1.70 -3.01
CA ASN A 82 -1.14 0.28 -2.98
C ASN A 82 -2.66 0.04 -3.02
N LEU A 83 -3.44 0.96 -2.43
CA LEU A 83 -4.90 0.91 -2.51
C LEU A 83 -5.43 1.14 -3.92
N PHE A 84 -4.79 1.98 -4.73
CA PHE A 84 -5.19 2.22 -6.12
C PHE A 84 -5.13 0.91 -6.91
N VAL A 85 -4.02 0.18 -6.77
CA VAL A 85 -3.85 -1.12 -7.41
C VAL A 85 -4.84 -2.14 -6.88
N PHE A 86 -5.16 -2.11 -5.58
CA PHE A 86 -6.21 -2.97 -5.03
C PHE A 86 -7.59 -2.66 -5.63
N VAL A 87 -7.91 -1.39 -5.89
CA VAL A 87 -9.15 -0.99 -6.59
C VAL A 87 -9.17 -1.57 -8.00
N ILE A 88 -8.08 -1.43 -8.76
CA ILE A 88 -7.98 -1.92 -10.15
C ILE A 88 -8.13 -3.45 -10.18
N ILE A 89 -7.40 -4.17 -9.33
CA ILE A 89 -7.54 -5.63 -9.21
C ILE A 89 -9.01 -6.00 -8.90
N MET A 90 -9.62 -5.37 -7.91
CA MET A 90 -11.00 -5.70 -7.53
C MET A 90 -12.02 -5.35 -8.63
N ALA A 91 -11.81 -4.26 -9.36
CA ALA A 91 -12.62 -3.87 -10.50
C ALA A 91 -12.51 -4.88 -11.63
N LYS A 92 -11.28 -5.27 -11.99
CA LYS A 92 -10.99 -6.26 -13.04
C LYS A 92 -11.63 -7.63 -12.76
N PHE A 93 -11.54 -8.10 -11.53
CA PHE A 93 -12.17 -9.36 -11.13
C PHE A 93 -13.67 -9.22 -10.79
N ALA A 94 -14.25 -8.02 -10.96
CA ALA A 94 -15.64 -7.71 -10.64
C ALA A 94 -16.05 -8.18 -9.23
N VAL A 95 -15.21 -7.88 -8.23
CA VAL A 95 -15.45 -8.30 -6.84
C VAL A 95 -16.71 -7.61 -6.30
N PRO A 96 -17.72 -8.38 -5.84
CA PRO A 96 -18.93 -7.81 -5.27
C PRO A 96 -18.62 -6.90 -4.07
N LYS A 97 -19.30 -5.76 -3.97
CA LYS A 97 -19.03 -4.72 -2.95
C LYS A 97 -19.06 -5.25 -1.52
N GLU A 98 -19.96 -6.19 -1.24
CA GLU A 98 -20.07 -6.86 0.07
C GLU A 98 -18.83 -7.68 0.46
N TYR A 99 -18.05 -8.17 -0.51
CA TYR A 99 -16.85 -8.97 -0.26
C TYR A 99 -15.55 -8.17 -0.33
N GLN A 100 -15.56 -6.93 -0.81
CA GLN A 100 -14.37 -6.07 -0.89
C GLN A 100 -13.71 -5.90 0.48
N GLN A 101 -14.49 -5.72 1.55
CA GLN A 101 -13.95 -5.63 2.92
C GLN A 101 -13.13 -6.86 3.32
N LYS A 102 -13.63 -8.05 2.97
CA LYS A 102 -12.99 -9.32 3.30
C LYS A 102 -11.71 -9.50 2.48
N VAL A 103 -11.75 -9.14 1.20
CA VAL A 103 -10.57 -9.13 0.32
C VAL A 103 -9.50 -8.20 0.90
N LEU A 104 -9.86 -6.97 1.26
CA LEU A 104 -8.94 -6.00 1.84
C LEU A 104 -8.34 -6.49 3.16
N LEU A 105 -9.15 -7.03 4.07
CA LEU A 105 -8.65 -7.55 5.34
C LEU A 105 -7.65 -8.69 5.14
N LEU A 106 -8.00 -9.69 4.31
CA LEU A 106 -7.12 -10.82 4.03
C LEU A 106 -5.86 -10.36 3.28
N GLY A 107 -6.00 -9.43 2.34
CA GLY A 107 -4.89 -8.78 1.64
C GLY A 107 -3.92 -8.11 2.60
N ILE A 108 -4.41 -7.26 3.50
CA ILE A 108 -3.61 -6.57 4.52
C ILE A 108 -2.94 -7.58 5.47
N LEU A 109 -3.64 -8.63 5.88
CA LEU A 109 -3.07 -9.66 6.75
C LEU A 109 -1.91 -10.41 6.06
N MET A 110 -2.11 -10.80 4.79
CA MET A 110 -1.04 -11.42 3.98
C MET A 110 0.12 -10.44 3.77
N ALA A 111 -0.17 -9.18 3.49
CA ALA A 111 0.83 -8.13 3.32
C ALA A 111 1.68 -7.94 4.56
N LEU A 112 1.07 -7.86 5.74
CA LEU A 112 1.80 -7.71 7.00
C LEU A 112 2.73 -8.90 7.27
N VAL A 113 2.29 -10.13 6.97
CA VAL A 113 3.14 -11.33 7.10
C VAL A 113 4.31 -11.28 6.12
N MET A 114 4.04 -10.99 4.84
CA MET A 114 5.09 -10.89 3.82
C MET A 114 6.09 -9.79 4.15
N ARG A 115 5.62 -8.61 4.56
CA ARG A 115 6.47 -7.51 5.00
C ARG A 115 7.27 -7.88 6.23
N GLY A 116 6.70 -8.56 7.21
CA GLY A 116 7.45 -9.10 8.35
C GLY A 116 8.63 -9.98 7.91
N ILE A 117 8.44 -10.83 6.90
CA ILE A 117 9.51 -11.63 6.30
C ILE A 117 10.55 -10.74 5.60
N PHE A 118 10.14 -9.80 4.74
CA PHE A 118 11.05 -8.90 4.05
C PHE A 118 11.85 -8.00 5.00
N ILE A 119 11.24 -7.55 6.09
CA ILE A 119 11.89 -6.78 7.15
C ILE A 119 12.93 -7.63 7.85
N ALA A 120 12.61 -8.86 8.24
CA ALA A 120 13.58 -9.76 8.86
C ALA A 120 14.77 -10.05 7.92
N VAL A 121 14.51 -10.28 6.63
CA VAL A 121 15.54 -10.49 5.61
C VAL A 121 16.37 -9.21 5.40
N GLY A 122 15.73 -8.06 5.29
CA GLY A 122 16.39 -6.75 5.12
C GLY A 122 17.27 -6.39 6.31
N ALA A 123 16.77 -6.58 7.53
CA ALA A 123 17.53 -6.41 8.76
C ALA A 123 18.78 -7.31 8.78
N ALA A 124 18.65 -8.57 8.41
CA ALA A 124 19.79 -9.50 8.33
C ALA A 124 20.80 -9.06 7.26
N ALA A 125 20.33 -8.59 6.10
CA ALA A 125 21.17 -8.12 5.01
C ALA A 125 21.97 -6.87 5.38
N ILE A 126 21.31 -5.86 5.97
CA ILE A 126 21.94 -4.60 6.38
C ILE A 126 22.99 -4.84 7.47
N ASN A 127 22.68 -5.67 8.47
CA ASN A 127 23.63 -6.00 9.54
C ASN A 127 24.86 -6.75 9.02
N ALA A 128 24.72 -7.51 7.94
CA ALA A 128 25.82 -8.28 7.36
C ALA A 128 26.71 -7.45 6.42
N TYR A 129 26.13 -6.48 5.69
CA TYR A 129 26.80 -5.85 4.57
C TYR A 129 26.39 -4.38 4.35
N SER A 130 27.35 -3.45 4.49
CA SER A 130 27.09 -2.01 4.22
C SER A 130 26.79 -1.72 2.75
N TRP A 131 27.23 -2.57 1.82
CA TRP A 131 26.94 -2.39 0.39
C TRP A 131 25.47 -2.56 0.02
N VAL A 132 24.66 -3.17 0.90
CA VAL A 132 23.21 -3.37 0.67
C VAL A 132 22.50 -2.03 0.48
N PHE A 133 22.98 -0.96 1.13
CA PHE A 133 22.44 0.39 0.93
C PHE A 133 22.67 0.93 -0.50
N TYR A 134 23.75 0.53 -1.20
CA TYR A 134 23.90 0.85 -2.63
C TYR A 134 22.82 0.17 -3.47
N LEU A 135 22.57 -1.12 -3.20
CA LEU A 135 21.55 -1.88 -3.93
C LEU A 135 20.17 -1.27 -3.71
N PHE A 136 19.82 -0.97 -2.46
CA PHE A 136 18.57 -0.33 -2.09
C PHE A 136 18.44 1.06 -2.70
N GLY A 137 19.47 1.90 -2.61
CA GLY A 137 19.46 3.23 -3.20
C GLY A 137 19.29 3.21 -4.73
N ALA A 138 20.03 2.34 -5.43
CA ALA A 138 19.90 2.17 -6.87
C ALA A 138 18.51 1.64 -7.28
N PHE A 139 17.98 0.68 -6.52
CA PHE A 139 16.65 0.13 -6.74
C PHE A 139 15.55 1.20 -6.56
N LEU A 140 15.63 2.02 -5.51
CA LEU A 140 14.67 3.11 -5.28
C LEU A 140 14.71 4.16 -6.38
N ILE A 141 15.89 4.54 -6.86
CA ILE A 141 16.03 5.48 -7.99
C ILE A 141 15.42 4.87 -9.26
N PHE A 142 15.67 3.59 -9.51
CA PHE A 142 15.06 2.87 -10.63
C PHE A 142 13.53 2.86 -10.52
N THR A 143 12.97 2.49 -9.37
CA THR A 143 11.52 2.50 -9.14
C THR A 143 10.95 3.90 -9.29
N ALA A 144 11.61 4.94 -8.78
CA ALA A 144 11.17 6.32 -8.93
C ALA A 144 11.05 6.74 -10.40
N VAL A 145 12.07 6.43 -11.21
CA VAL A 145 12.05 6.73 -12.65
C VAL A 145 10.97 5.92 -13.37
N LYS A 146 10.80 4.65 -13.00
CA LYS A 146 9.77 3.79 -13.56
C LYS A 146 8.37 4.30 -13.23
N LEU A 147 8.10 4.63 -11.97
CA LEU A 147 6.82 5.16 -11.51
C LEU A 147 6.48 6.47 -12.23
N LEU A 148 7.45 7.36 -12.40
CA LEU A 148 7.25 8.63 -13.12
C LEU A 148 6.91 8.41 -14.61
N ARG A 149 7.47 7.38 -15.25
CA ARG A 149 7.15 7.03 -16.66
C ARG A 149 5.80 6.34 -16.80
N GLU A 150 5.42 5.52 -15.82
CA GLU A 150 4.13 4.82 -15.79
C GLU A 150 2.98 5.74 -15.31
N SER A 151 3.27 6.99 -14.93
CA SER A 151 2.28 7.95 -14.40
C SER A 151 1.30 8.49 -15.44
N ASP A 152 1.61 8.42 -16.73
CA ASP A 152 0.73 8.93 -17.80
C ASP A 152 -0.41 7.96 -18.15
N ASP A 153 -0.19 6.64 -17.99
CA ASP A 153 -1.23 5.60 -18.13
C ASP A 153 -1.05 4.47 -17.10
N PRO A 154 -1.35 4.74 -15.81
CA PRO A 154 -1.14 3.77 -14.74
C PRO A 154 -2.07 2.57 -14.84
N VAL A 155 -3.28 2.76 -15.38
CA VAL A 155 -4.32 1.72 -15.45
C VAL A 155 -3.91 0.65 -16.45
N GLU A 156 -3.50 1.02 -17.67
CA GLU A 156 -3.11 0.04 -18.70
C GLU A 156 -1.91 -0.82 -18.24
N HIS A 157 -0.91 -0.19 -17.62
CA HIS A 157 0.29 -0.89 -17.14
C HIS A 157 0.01 -1.85 -15.98
N GLU A 158 -0.91 -1.52 -15.08
CA GLU A 158 -1.34 -2.39 -13.99
C GLU A 158 -2.17 -3.58 -14.51
N GLU A 159 -3.13 -3.33 -15.40
CA GLU A 159 -3.96 -4.37 -15.99
C GLU A 159 -3.13 -5.43 -16.73
N ASP A 160 -2.09 -5.00 -17.45
CA ASP A 160 -1.16 -5.86 -18.16
C ASP A 160 -0.38 -6.79 -17.22
N ARG A 161 0.14 -6.22 -16.12
CA ARG A 161 0.89 -6.95 -15.09
C ARG A 161 0.00 -8.00 -14.42
N GLU A 162 -1.21 -7.60 -14.07
CA GLU A 162 -2.20 -8.48 -13.48
C GLU A 162 -2.63 -9.61 -14.43
N THR A 163 -2.80 -9.34 -15.72
CA THR A 163 -3.15 -10.36 -16.72
C THR A 163 -2.05 -11.42 -16.84
N ARG A 164 -0.79 -11.04 -16.67
CA ARG A 164 0.35 -11.98 -16.61
C ARG A 164 0.30 -12.83 -15.34
N LEU A 165 0.06 -12.20 -14.18
CA LEU A 165 -0.06 -12.88 -12.90
C LEU A 165 -1.25 -13.86 -12.89
N GLU A 166 -2.41 -13.43 -13.38
CA GLU A 166 -3.61 -14.27 -13.49
C GLU A 166 -3.34 -15.50 -14.36
N ARG A 167 -2.75 -15.32 -15.55
CA ARG A 167 -2.37 -16.44 -16.43
C ARG A 167 -1.38 -17.39 -15.77
N PHE A 168 -0.44 -16.85 -15.01
CA PHE A 168 0.51 -17.65 -14.24
C PHE A 168 -0.23 -18.48 -13.18
N VAL A 169 -1.10 -17.88 -12.38
CA VAL A 169 -1.86 -18.57 -11.33
C VAL A 169 -2.82 -19.61 -11.90
N LYS A 170 -3.55 -19.29 -12.98
CA LYS A 170 -4.43 -20.23 -13.70
C LYS A 170 -3.69 -21.46 -14.26
N ARG A 171 -2.37 -21.37 -14.47
CA ARG A 171 -1.55 -22.53 -14.87
C ARG A 171 -1.40 -23.55 -13.75
N TYR A 172 -1.40 -23.10 -12.49
CA TYR A 172 -1.19 -23.96 -11.32
C TYR A 172 -2.48 -24.29 -10.56
N LEU A 173 -3.52 -23.47 -10.68
CA LEU A 173 -4.79 -23.65 -10.00
C LEU A 173 -5.93 -23.96 -10.98
N ARG A 174 -6.76 -24.95 -10.62
CA ARG A 174 -8.03 -25.20 -11.31
C ARG A 174 -9.06 -24.20 -10.82
N THR A 175 -9.47 -23.28 -11.68
CA THR A 175 -10.40 -22.20 -11.34
C THR A 175 -11.83 -22.51 -11.74
N HIS A 176 -12.77 -21.87 -11.03
CA HIS A 176 -14.17 -21.73 -11.42
C HIS A 176 -14.43 -20.26 -11.77
N ASP A 177 -15.24 -20.01 -12.80
CA ASP A 177 -15.43 -18.64 -13.32
C ASP A 177 -16.45 -17.82 -12.54
N SER A 178 -17.29 -18.47 -11.71
CA SER A 178 -18.28 -17.77 -10.88
C SER A 178 -17.89 -17.71 -9.42
N TYR A 179 -18.29 -16.62 -8.76
CA TYR A 179 -18.29 -16.47 -7.31
C TYR A 179 -19.27 -17.47 -6.65
N ASP A 180 -18.93 -17.94 -5.46
CA ASP A 180 -19.75 -18.77 -4.57
C ASP A 180 -19.71 -18.12 -3.17
N GLY A 181 -20.40 -16.98 -3.07
CA GLY A 181 -20.30 -16.07 -1.93
C GLY A 181 -18.86 -15.65 -1.64
N ASP A 182 -18.49 -15.69 -0.36
CA ASP A 182 -17.18 -15.30 0.16
C ASP A 182 -16.18 -16.48 0.27
N LYS A 183 -16.51 -17.64 -0.34
CA LYS A 183 -15.70 -18.86 -0.28
C LYS A 183 -14.50 -18.76 -1.21
N LEU A 184 -13.35 -19.26 -0.75
CA LEU A 184 -12.11 -19.36 -1.54
C LEU A 184 -12.07 -20.60 -2.44
N PHE A 185 -12.83 -21.62 -2.08
CA PHE A 185 -12.93 -22.85 -2.84
C PHE A 185 -14.39 -23.27 -2.93
N THR A 186 -14.78 -23.77 -4.09
CA THR A 186 -16.07 -24.39 -4.32
C THR A 186 -15.89 -25.83 -4.80
N ARG A 187 -16.97 -26.62 -4.78
CA ARG A 187 -16.99 -27.98 -5.31
C ARG A 187 -17.97 -28.04 -6.48
N VAL A 188 -17.44 -28.31 -7.67
CA VAL A 188 -18.24 -28.50 -8.89
C VAL A 188 -17.91 -29.86 -9.46
N ASN A 189 -18.94 -30.68 -9.72
CA ASN A 189 -18.81 -32.05 -10.22
C ASN A 189 -17.83 -32.91 -9.38
N GLY A 190 -17.90 -32.81 -8.05
CA GLY A 190 -17.06 -33.55 -7.10
C GLY A 190 -15.61 -33.08 -7.00
N LYS A 191 -15.18 -32.10 -7.81
CA LYS A 191 -13.81 -31.56 -7.80
C LYS A 191 -13.76 -30.22 -7.07
N ARG A 192 -12.73 -30.02 -6.24
CA ARG A 192 -12.47 -28.73 -5.57
C ARG A 192 -11.82 -27.77 -6.56
N LEU A 193 -12.44 -26.61 -6.76
CA LEU A 193 -11.97 -25.55 -7.65
C LEU A 193 -11.75 -24.27 -6.85
N ALA A 194 -10.73 -23.50 -7.24
CA ALA A 194 -10.48 -22.16 -6.75
C ALA A 194 -11.54 -21.21 -7.29
N THR A 195 -12.17 -20.41 -6.42
CA THR A 195 -13.11 -19.37 -6.84
C THR A 195 -12.35 -18.11 -7.30
N PRO A 196 -13.02 -17.16 -7.97
CA PRO A 196 -12.42 -15.87 -8.29
C PRO A 196 -11.91 -15.12 -7.05
N MET A 197 -12.54 -15.30 -5.88
CA MET A 197 -12.05 -14.73 -4.61
C MET A 197 -10.62 -15.16 -4.27
N LEU A 198 -10.27 -16.43 -4.47
CA LEU A 198 -8.91 -16.90 -4.21
C LEU A 198 -7.93 -16.31 -5.23
N MET A 199 -8.35 -16.16 -6.49
CA MET A 199 -7.53 -15.52 -7.53
C MET A 199 -7.19 -14.09 -7.13
N VAL A 200 -8.19 -13.31 -6.74
CA VAL A 200 -8.03 -11.92 -6.28
C VAL A 200 -7.04 -11.83 -5.13
N LEU A 201 -7.19 -12.69 -4.10
CA LEU A 201 -6.28 -12.70 -2.95
C LEU A 201 -4.85 -13.03 -3.33
N ILE A 202 -4.65 -13.99 -4.25
CA ILE A 202 -3.32 -14.35 -4.72
C ILE A 202 -2.69 -13.18 -5.49
N VAL A 203 -3.43 -12.57 -6.42
CA VAL A 203 -2.94 -11.42 -7.20
C VAL A 203 -2.59 -10.27 -6.26
N ILE A 204 -3.46 -9.91 -5.32
CA ILE A 204 -3.18 -8.90 -4.29
C ILE A 204 -1.93 -9.24 -3.48
N GLY A 205 -1.78 -10.49 -3.03
CA GLY A 205 -0.61 -10.93 -2.28
C GLY A 205 0.69 -10.81 -3.08
N PHE A 206 0.68 -11.16 -4.37
CA PHE A 206 1.84 -10.97 -5.25
C PHE A 206 2.13 -9.49 -5.51
N THR A 207 1.10 -8.68 -5.70
CA THR A 207 1.27 -7.23 -5.89
C THR A 207 1.86 -6.59 -4.64
N ASP A 208 1.44 -6.98 -3.43
CA ASP A 208 2.03 -6.45 -2.20
C ASP A 208 3.52 -6.82 -2.06
N ILE A 209 3.93 -8.01 -2.49
CA ILE A 209 5.36 -8.36 -2.57
C ILE A 209 6.12 -7.36 -3.43
N LEU A 210 5.57 -6.97 -4.58
CA LEU A 210 6.18 -5.96 -5.44
C LEU A 210 6.26 -4.60 -4.73
N PHE A 211 5.22 -4.18 -4.02
CA PHE A 211 5.26 -2.94 -3.23
C PHE A 211 6.22 -2.99 -2.04
N ALA A 212 6.41 -4.16 -1.44
CA ALA A 212 7.38 -4.36 -0.36
C ALA A 212 8.81 -4.16 -0.87
N LEU A 213 9.09 -4.47 -2.14
CA LEU A 213 10.42 -4.22 -2.72
C LEU A 213 10.76 -2.73 -2.76
N ASP A 214 9.78 -1.85 -2.95
CA ASP A 214 10.01 -0.40 -3.00
C ASP A 214 9.96 0.22 -1.59
N SER A 215 8.99 -0.19 -0.76
CA SER A 215 8.76 0.42 0.55
C SER A 215 9.76 -0.03 1.62
N ILE A 216 10.22 -1.30 1.63
CA ILE A 216 11.16 -1.79 2.65
C ILE A 216 12.53 -1.10 2.55
N PRO A 217 13.17 -1.00 1.37
CA PRO A 217 14.36 -0.18 1.20
C PRO A 217 14.15 1.27 1.63
N ALA A 218 13.00 1.86 1.27
CA ALA A 218 12.71 3.25 1.58
C ALA A 218 12.67 3.51 3.09
N ILE A 219 11.97 2.68 3.86
CA ILE A 219 11.90 2.85 5.31
C ILE A 219 13.24 2.51 5.99
N TYR A 220 14.02 1.56 5.47
CA TYR A 220 15.39 1.34 5.94
C TYR A 220 16.33 2.52 5.65
N GLY A 221 15.99 3.36 4.68
CA GLY A 221 16.67 4.64 4.47
C GLY A 221 16.27 5.73 5.47
N LEU A 222 15.25 5.50 6.30
CA LEU A 222 14.84 6.42 7.36
C LEU A 222 15.28 5.95 8.75
N THR A 223 15.34 4.63 8.97
CA THR A 223 15.77 4.01 10.22
C THR A 223 16.42 2.66 9.97
N SER A 224 17.46 2.35 10.74
CA SER A 224 18.09 1.02 10.70
C SER A 224 17.45 0.03 11.69
N GLU A 225 16.45 0.47 12.48
CA GLU A 225 15.84 -0.31 13.55
C GLU A 225 14.67 -1.17 13.05
N PRO A 226 14.79 -2.51 12.99
CA PRO A 226 13.75 -3.38 12.42
C PRO A 226 12.42 -3.29 13.17
N TYR A 227 12.46 -2.97 14.47
CA TYR A 227 11.25 -2.77 15.27
C TYR A 227 10.45 -1.55 14.83
N LEU A 228 11.13 -0.43 14.55
CA LEU A 228 10.47 0.77 14.04
C LEU A 228 9.93 0.54 12.63
N VAL A 229 10.69 -0.16 11.79
CA VAL A 229 10.24 -0.55 10.44
C VAL A 229 8.96 -1.37 10.51
N PHE A 230 8.94 -2.43 11.33
CA PHE A 230 7.77 -3.30 11.48
C PHE A 230 6.55 -2.56 12.01
N THR A 231 6.73 -1.77 13.07
CA THR A 231 5.60 -1.09 13.73
C THR A 231 5.05 0.04 12.86
N ALA A 232 5.89 0.87 12.24
CA ALA A 232 5.46 1.91 11.32
C ALA A 232 4.65 1.32 10.16
N ASN A 233 5.12 0.21 9.58
CA ASN A 233 4.40 -0.46 8.51
C ASN A 233 3.06 -1.07 8.99
N ALA A 234 3.07 -1.77 10.11
CA ALA A 234 1.85 -2.36 10.67
C ALA A 234 0.79 -1.29 10.95
N PHE A 235 1.16 -0.18 11.59
CA PHE A 235 0.24 0.93 11.87
C PHE A 235 -0.19 1.70 10.62
N ALA A 236 0.68 1.80 9.60
CA ALA A 236 0.30 2.40 8.32
C ALA A 236 -0.75 1.59 7.56
N LEU A 237 -0.62 0.25 7.58
CA LEU A 237 -1.58 -0.68 6.99
C LEU A 237 -2.87 -0.78 7.81
N MET A 238 -2.82 -0.56 9.12
CA MET A 238 -4.02 -0.42 9.93
C MET A 238 -4.84 0.81 9.50
N GLY A 239 -6.15 0.63 9.38
CA GLY A 239 -7.06 1.66 8.86
C GLY A 239 -7.06 1.81 7.33
N LEU A 240 -6.25 1.03 6.59
CA LEU A 240 -6.22 1.09 5.12
C LEU A 240 -7.56 0.70 4.51
N ARG A 241 -8.27 -0.27 5.11
CA ARG A 241 -9.62 -0.65 4.70
C ARG A 241 -10.60 0.53 4.81
N GLN A 242 -10.59 1.25 5.92
CA GLN A 242 -11.43 2.43 6.12
C GLN A 242 -11.08 3.51 5.11
N LEU A 243 -9.79 3.66 4.84
CA LEU A 243 -9.28 4.61 3.85
C LEU A 243 -9.79 4.27 2.45
N PHE A 244 -9.83 3.00 2.06
CA PHE A 244 -10.43 2.56 0.80
C PHE A 244 -11.88 3.06 0.62
N PHE A 245 -12.72 2.91 1.64
CA PHE A 245 -14.11 3.37 1.57
C PHE A 245 -14.27 4.89 1.71
N LEU A 246 -13.37 5.55 2.44
CA LEU A 246 -13.35 7.00 2.60
C LEU A 246 -12.90 7.71 1.32
N ILE A 247 -11.99 7.08 0.57
CA ILE A 247 -11.39 7.63 -0.65
C ILE A 247 -12.14 7.14 -1.92
N GLY A 248 -13.27 6.44 -1.79
CA GLY A 248 -14.13 6.12 -2.94
C GLY A 248 -14.55 7.39 -3.70
N GLY A 249 -13.98 7.62 -4.89
CA GLY A 249 -14.14 8.85 -5.70
C GLY A 249 -13.22 10.03 -5.33
N LEU A 250 -12.40 9.91 -4.27
CA LEU A 250 -11.32 10.85 -3.94
C LEU A 250 -9.98 10.41 -4.57
N LEU A 251 -9.81 9.12 -4.92
CA LEU A 251 -8.61 8.63 -5.61
C LEU A 251 -8.46 9.31 -6.97
N ASP A 252 -9.56 9.44 -7.71
CA ASP A 252 -9.61 10.18 -8.99
C ASP A 252 -9.20 11.66 -8.84
N ARG A 253 -9.25 12.19 -7.60
CA ARG A 253 -8.85 13.56 -7.27
C ARG A 253 -7.38 13.71 -6.91
N LEU A 254 -6.66 12.61 -6.67
CA LEU A 254 -5.25 12.59 -6.28
C LEU A 254 -4.32 12.32 -7.47
N VAL A 255 -4.54 13.05 -8.57
CA VAL A 255 -3.87 12.86 -9.88
C VAL A 255 -2.34 12.93 -9.80
N TYR A 256 -1.76 13.63 -8.83
CA TYR A 256 -0.31 13.78 -8.68
C TYR A 256 0.30 12.92 -7.57
N LEU A 257 -0.43 11.94 -7.04
CA LEU A 257 0.06 11.08 -5.97
C LEU A 257 1.30 10.29 -6.42
N SER A 258 1.25 9.58 -7.55
CA SER A 258 2.36 8.78 -8.08
C SER A 258 3.59 9.64 -8.38
N ILE A 259 3.40 10.89 -8.83
CA ILE A 259 4.49 11.86 -8.99
C ILE A 259 5.12 12.19 -7.63
N GLY A 260 4.31 12.50 -6.62
CA GLY A 260 4.82 12.78 -5.27
C GLY A 260 5.61 11.61 -4.68
N LEU A 261 5.10 10.39 -4.86
CA LEU A 261 5.79 9.17 -4.42
C LEU A 261 7.09 8.95 -5.18
N SER A 262 7.13 9.19 -6.49
CA SER A 262 8.36 9.08 -7.27
C SER A 262 9.46 10.03 -6.76
N ILE A 263 9.10 11.26 -6.39
CA ILE A 263 10.03 12.24 -5.81
C ILE A 263 10.54 11.75 -4.45
N ILE A 264 9.65 11.22 -3.61
CA ILE A 264 10.03 10.67 -2.30
C ILE A 264 10.99 9.48 -2.46
N LEU A 265 10.67 8.53 -3.35
CA LEU A 265 11.52 7.37 -3.62
C LEU A 265 12.88 7.78 -4.18
N ALA A 266 12.93 8.72 -5.11
CA ALA A 266 14.19 9.25 -5.65
C ALA A 266 15.02 9.92 -4.55
N PHE A 267 14.40 10.74 -3.71
CA PHE A 267 15.06 11.40 -2.59
C PHE A 267 15.65 10.40 -1.59
N ILE A 268 14.86 9.41 -1.16
CA ILE A 268 15.33 8.37 -0.24
C ILE A 268 16.41 7.51 -0.91
N GLY A 269 16.27 7.20 -2.20
CA GLY A 269 17.28 6.46 -2.97
C GLY A 269 18.62 7.18 -3.00
N VAL A 270 18.61 8.49 -3.27
CA VAL A 270 19.83 9.33 -3.20
C VAL A 270 20.40 9.33 -1.78
N LYS A 271 19.56 9.51 -0.75
CA LYS A 271 19.98 9.44 0.65
C LYS A 271 20.70 8.12 0.96
N LEU A 272 20.16 7.00 0.50
CA LEU A 272 20.76 5.68 0.73
C LEU A 272 22.11 5.52 0.04
N VAL A 273 22.25 6.01 -1.19
CA VAL A 273 23.55 6.00 -1.89
C VAL A 273 24.58 6.88 -1.15
N LEU A 274 24.17 8.05 -0.65
CA LEU A 274 25.05 8.90 0.14
C LEU A 274 25.46 8.23 1.46
N HIS A 275 24.51 7.59 2.15
CA HIS A 275 24.82 6.84 3.36
C HIS A 275 25.79 5.68 3.08
N ALA A 276 25.59 4.95 1.97
CA ALA A 276 26.48 3.89 1.55
C ALA A 276 27.90 4.38 1.18
N LEU A 277 28.01 5.58 0.60
CA LEU A 277 29.29 6.25 0.33
C LEU A 277 30.01 6.68 1.60
N HIS A 278 29.25 7.12 2.61
CA HIS A 278 29.79 7.46 3.92
C HIS A 278 30.34 6.21 4.61
N GLU A 279 29.56 5.13 4.66
CA GLU A 279 29.89 3.82 5.27
C GLU A 279 30.60 2.86 4.30
N ASN A 280 31.30 3.42 3.31
CA ASN A 280 31.84 2.64 2.21
C ASN A 280 32.96 1.70 2.68
N THR A 281 32.81 0.42 2.34
CA THR A 281 33.80 -0.65 2.59
C THR A 281 34.23 -1.35 1.30
N LEU A 282 33.72 -0.91 0.14
CA LEU A 282 33.99 -1.55 -1.15
C LEU A 282 35.33 -1.09 -1.71
N SER A 283 36.25 -2.03 -1.90
CA SER A 283 37.64 -1.75 -2.35
C SER A 283 37.74 -1.02 -3.69
N PHE A 284 36.74 -1.14 -4.56
CA PHE A 284 36.70 -0.47 -5.86
C PHE A 284 36.12 0.96 -5.81
N ILE A 285 35.50 1.38 -4.69
CA ILE A 285 35.02 2.75 -4.47
C ILE A 285 35.95 3.39 -3.45
N ASN A 286 36.64 4.47 -3.82
CA ASN A 286 37.55 5.21 -2.94
C ASN A 286 38.54 4.31 -2.16
N GLY A 287 39.02 3.22 -2.78
CA GLY A 287 39.94 2.28 -2.14
C GLY A 287 39.37 1.50 -0.95
N GLY A 288 38.05 1.51 -0.73
CA GLY A 288 37.40 0.97 0.48
C GLY A 288 37.38 1.94 1.66
N GLU A 289 37.76 3.20 1.46
CA GLU A 289 37.68 4.24 2.48
C GLU A 289 36.38 5.04 2.39
N HIS A 290 36.03 5.69 3.50
CA HIS A 290 34.83 6.50 3.64
C HIS A 290 34.91 7.72 2.71
N VAL A 291 33.82 8.02 2.02
CA VAL A 291 33.74 9.22 1.16
C VAL A 291 33.07 10.34 1.97
N ALA A 292 33.72 11.50 2.01
CA ALA A 292 33.17 12.68 2.68
C ALA A 292 31.98 13.26 1.90
N VAL A 293 30.81 12.68 2.11
CA VAL A 293 29.53 13.14 1.56
C VAL A 293 28.61 13.69 2.66
N PRO A 294 27.72 14.64 2.36
CA PRO A 294 26.77 15.17 3.35
C PRO A 294 25.79 14.09 3.82
N GLU A 295 25.61 14.00 5.14
CA GLU A 295 24.57 13.15 5.72
C GLU A 295 23.22 13.88 5.77
N ILE A 296 22.17 13.21 5.27
CA ILE A 296 20.81 13.74 5.30
C ILE A 296 20.14 13.30 6.60
N SER A 297 19.90 14.25 7.50
CA SER A 297 19.24 13.96 8.77
C SER A 297 17.81 13.44 8.59
N THR A 298 17.33 12.67 9.55
CA THR A 298 15.93 12.18 9.58
C THR A 298 14.94 13.35 9.62
N GLY A 299 15.27 14.45 10.31
CA GLY A 299 14.43 15.66 10.34
C GLY A 299 14.31 16.36 8.99
N LEU A 300 15.40 16.43 8.22
CA LEU A 300 15.37 16.94 6.84
C LEU A 300 14.56 15.99 5.95
N SER A 301 14.75 14.67 6.11
CA SER A 301 14.00 13.65 5.36
C SER A 301 12.49 13.80 5.59
N LEU A 302 12.07 13.90 6.86
CA LEU A 302 10.67 14.08 7.24
C LEU A 302 10.09 15.37 6.66
N SER A 303 10.84 16.48 6.72
CA SER A 303 10.42 17.77 6.16
C SER A 303 10.20 17.70 4.65
N VAL A 304 11.12 17.05 3.91
CA VAL A 304 10.99 16.85 2.46
C VAL A 304 9.79 15.97 2.14
N ILE A 305 9.64 14.84 2.82
CA ILE A 305 8.53 13.90 2.61
C ILE A 305 7.18 14.59 2.85
N LEU A 306 7.01 15.25 4.00
CA LEU A 306 5.80 16.00 4.31
C LEU A 306 5.54 17.13 3.31
N GLY A 307 6.59 17.88 2.94
CA GLY A 307 6.49 18.96 1.96
C GLY A 307 5.99 18.45 0.61
N VAL A 308 6.57 17.37 0.09
CA VAL A 308 6.15 16.75 -1.17
C VAL A 308 4.71 16.27 -1.08
N LEU A 309 4.34 15.54 -0.02
CA LEU A 309 2.96 15.03 0.15
C LEU A 309 1.93 16.15 0.23
N VAL A 310 2.23 17.23 0.96
CA VAL A 310 1.33 18.39 1.07
C VAL A 310 1.18 19.06 -0.29
N ILE A 311 2.29 19.34 -0.99
CA ILE A 311 2.28 19.98 -2.30
C ILE A 311 1.49 19.14 -3.30
N THR A 312 1.77 17.84 -3.41
CA THR A 312 1.10 16.97 -4.38
C THR A 312 -0.38 16.78 -4.06
N THR A 313 -0.74 16.61 -2.79
CA THR A 313 -2.14 16.52 -2.36
C THR A 313 -2.90 17.79 -2.70
N VAL A 314 -2.37 18.96 -2.32
CA VAL A 314 -3.02 20.26 -2.59
C VAL A 314 -3.12 20.52 -4.10
N ALA A 315 -2.05 20.29 -4.86
CA ALA A 315 -2.06 20.45 -6.31
C ALA A 315 -3.09 19.53 -6.99
N SER A 316 -3.21 18.28 -6.51
CA SER A 316 -4.20 17.33 -7.03
C SER A 316 -5.63 17.78 -6.74
N LEU A 317 -5.89 18.26 -5.52
CA LEU A 317 -7.19 18.79 -5.12
C LEU A 317 -7.58 20.06 -5.89
N ILE A 318 -6.60 20.92 -6.24
CA ILE A 318 -6.84 22.12 -7.07
C ILE A 318 -7.20 21.72 -8.50
N LYS A 319 -6.44 20.80 -9.11
CA LYS A 319 -6.71 20.34 -10.49
C LYS A 319 -8.05 19.63 -10.62
N SER A 320 -8.37 18.75 -9.68
CA SER A 320 -9.62 17.97 -9.70
C SER A 320 -10.86 18.80 -9.38
N ARG A 321 -10.73 19.98 -8.75
CA ARG A 321 -11.83 20.94 -8.58
C ARG A 321 -12.33 21.51 -9.90
N GLY A 322 -11.44 21.77 -10.87
CA GLY A 322 -11.83 22.32 -12.18
C GLY A 322 -12.45 21.30 -13.14
N ALA A 323 -12.17 20.01 -12.96
CA ALA A 323 -12.75 18.94 -13.79
C ALA A 323 -14.20 18.59 -13.41
N ALA A 324 -14.66 18.99 -12.22
CA ALA A 324 -16.03 18.77 -11.76
C ALA A 324 -17.06 19.79 -12.32
N GLU A 325 -16.61 20.79 -13.08
CA GLU A 325 -17.44 21.92 -13.52
C GLU A 325 -17.68 21.95 -15.04
N ALA A 326 -17.26 20.93 -15.79
CA ALA A 326 -17.68 20.76 -17.17
C ALA A 326 -19.06 20.06 -17.21
N PRO A 327 -20.13 20.72 -17.69
CA PRO A 327 -21.38 20.04 -17.95
C PRO A 327 -21.13 18.98 -19.01
N GLN A 328 -21.50 17.73 -18.74
CA GLN A 328 -21.73 16.76 -19.81
C GLN A 328 -22.86 17.33 -20.68
N VAL A 329 -22.47 17.89 -21.82
CA VAL A 329 -23.39 18.40 -22.83
C VAL A 329 -24.18 17.22 -23.38
N ASP A 330 -25.50 17.32 -23.27
CA ASP A 330 -26.50 16.51 -23.96
C ASP A 330 -26.08 16.19 -25.40
N SER A 331 -26.20 14.92 -25.78
CA SER A 331 -26.37 14.57 -27.18
C SER A 331 -27.48 13.54 -27.35
N ALA A 332 -28.64 14.11 -27.69
CA ALA A 332 -29.70 13.63 -28.57
C ALA A 332 -30.50 12.40 -28.12
N ASP A 333 -31.77 12.54 -27.70
CA ASP A 333 -32.99 12.99 -28.41
C ASP A 333 -33.79 11.81 -29.00
N ASP A 334 -34.99 11.69 -28.43
CA ASP A 334 -36.27 11.23 -28.96
C ASP A 334 -36.30 10.16 -30.08
N SER A 335 -36.90 9.00 -29.79
CA SER A 335 -38.07 8.56 -30.55
C SER A 335 -38.71 7.28 -30.01
N THR A 336 -40.03 7.40 -29.81
CA THR A 336 -41.08 6.39 -29.95
C THR A 336 -41.36 5.41 -28.80
N ASP A 337 -42.19 5.94 -27.90
CA ASP A 337 -43.34 5.27 -27.32
C ASP A 337 -44.15 4.51 -28.40
N ALA A 338 -44.35 3.20 -28.22
CA ALA A 338 -45.28 2.39 -29.02
C ALA A 338 -46.01 1.40 -28.11
N PRO A 339 -47.37 1.37 -28.11
CA PRO A 339 -48.13 0.60 -27.14
C PRO A 339 -48.26 -0.89 -27.51
N ALA A 340 -48.29 -1.73 -26.47
CA ALA A 340 -48.45 -3.19 -26.56
C ALA A 340 -49.73 -3.63 -27.31
N PRO A 341 -49.69 -4.66 -28.17
CA PRO A 341 -50.89 -5.21 -28.77
C PRO A 341 -51.62 -6.13 -27.80
N LYS A 342 -52.93 -5.91 -27.72
CA LYS A 342 -53.93 -6.68 -26.97
C LYS A 342 -54.03 -8.12 -27.48
N SER A 343 -54.27 -9.04 -26.56
CA SER A 343 -54.77 -10.39 -26.84
C SER A 343 -56.10 -10.32 -27.59
N LYS A 344 -56.27 -11.20 -28.58
CA LYS A 344 -57.58 -11.62 -29.07
C LYS A 344 -57.58 -13.13 -29.24
N ASP A 345 -58.64 -13.71 -28.69
CA ASP A 345 -59.11 -15.07 -28.87
C ASP A 345 -59.25 -15.45 -30.35
N VAL A 346 -58.87 -16.68 -30.71
CA VAL A 346 -59.68 -17.73 -31.37
C VAL A 346 -59.03 -19.08 -31.11
#